data_AF-A0A3M8DCV0-F1
#
_entry.id   AF-A0A3M8DCV0-F1
#
_cell.length_a   1.000
_cell.length_b   1.000
_cell.length_c   1.000
_cell.angle_alpha   90.00
_cell.angle_beta   90.00
_cell.angle_gamma   90.00
#
_symmetry.space_group_name_H-M   'P 1'
#
loop_
_entity.id
_entity.type
_entity.pdbx_description
1 polymer ?
#
loop_
_entity_poly.entity_id
_entity_poly.type
_entity_poly.pdbx_seq_one_letter_code
_entity_poly.pdbx_strand_id
1 'polypeptide(L)'
;MSRYVMDHTAKLGAHCQIGYHVIIHSDVVIGDQVSIADTAIVLAKTKIGARCHIGPSCVLGKPPFTATPALPPLQLDHDVMIGAGVILHAGSHIEEGVWIDDLSVVGDSVTIGAHTRIGRAVTIEGKTSIGQRVTIQSGAHLSEGITLADDVQIGANATLFPGIRVGTKAHIGTGAVVMHDVDAGKIMVALPAQIKR
;
A
#
# COMPACT_ATOMS: atom_id res chain seq x y z
N MET A 1 4.03 32.15 -9.56
CA MET A 1 3.48 31.36 -8.45
C MET A 1 4.23 30.04 -8.40
N SER A 2 4.66 29.57 -7.23
CA SER A 2 5.36 28.29 -7.10
C SER A 2 4.45 27.14 -7.53
N ARG A 3 4.98 26.17 -8.28
CA ARG A 3 4.20 25.02 -8.77
C ARG A 3 3.76 24.08 -7.65
N TYR A 4 4.47 24.07 -6.52
CA TYR A 4 4.19 23.26 -5.34
C TYR A 4 4.52 24.04 -4.07
N VAL A 5 4.08 23.53 -2.92
CA VAL A 5 4.38 24.05 -1.58
C VAL A 5 5.26 23.03 -0.86
N MET A 6 6.41 23.46 -0.36
CA MET A 6 7.35 22.59 0.34
C MET A 6 7.87 23.31 1.58
N ASP A 7 7.82 22.63 2.72
CA ASP A 7 8.41 23.14 3.95
C ASP A 7 9.95 23.22 3.83
N HIS A 8 10.53 24.23 4.48
CA HIS A 8 11.97 24.51 4.46
C HIS A 8 12.84 23.38 5.03
N THR A 9 12.29 22.49 5.87
CA THR A 9 13.02 21.35 6.44
C THR A 9 13.02 20.11 5.54
N ALA A 10 12.14 20.07 4.53
CA ALA A 10 12.05 18.93 3.63
C ALA A 10 13.29 18.85 2.72
N LYS A 11 13.67 17.62 2.36
CA LYS A 11 14.84 17.32 1.52
C LYS A 11 14.41 16.65 0.24
N LEU A 12 14.89 17.17 -0.88
CA LEU A 12 14.62 16.65 -2.22
C LEU A 12 15.93 16.19 -2.85
N GLY A 13 15.94 14.96 -3.36
CA GLY A 13 17.03 14.38 -4.12
C GLY A 13 17.23 15.03 -5.50
N ALA A 14 18.25 14.58 -6.21
CA ALA A 14 18.57 15.06 -7.54
C ALA A 14 17.56 14.56 -8.58
N HIS A 15 17.31 15.37 -9.61
CA HIS A 15 16.49 15.01 -10.78
C HIS A 15 15.03 14.62 -10.47
N CYS A 16 14.47 15.10 -9.35
CA CYS A 16 13.07 14.87 -9.04
C CYS A 16 12.13 15.73 -9.90
N GLN A 17 10.97 15.18 -10.21
CA GLN A 17 9.91 15.83 -10.98
C GLN A 17 8.71 16.03 -10.07
N ILE A 18 8.37 17.28 -9.77
CA ILE A 18 7.24 17.61 -8.90
C ILE A 18 6.16 18.31 -9.73
N GLY A 19 4.96 17.75 -9.69
CA GLY A 19 3.76 18.25 -10.35
C GLY A 19 3.19 19.52 -9.73
N TYR A 20 2.01 19.89 -10.19
CA TYR A 20 1.29 21.08 -9.75
C TYR A 20 0.51 20.86 -8.45
N HIS A 21 0.53 21.85 -7.58
CA HIS A 21 -0.17 21.87 -6.30
C HIS A 21 0.18 20.69 -5.37
N VAL A 22 1.39 20.16 -5.52
CA VAL A 22 1.94 19.19 -4.57
C VAL A 22 2.24 19.89 -3.25
N ILE A 23 1.93 19.22 -2.13
CA ILE A 23 2.21 19.72 -0.77
C ILE A 23 3.19 18.77 -0.09
N ILE A 24 4.34 19.29 0.30
CA ILE A 24 5.41 18.55 0.99
C ILE A 24 5.59 19.15 2.39
N HIS A 25 5.28 18.38 3.42
CA HIS A 25 5.39 18.81 4.82
C HIS A 25 6.82 18.72 5.37
N SER A 26 6.98 19.17 6.62
CA SER A 26 8.26 19.21 7.32
C SER A 26 8.92 17.84 7.46
N ASP A 27 10.26 17.82 7.45
CA ASP A 27 11.11 16.65 7.63
C ASP A 27 10.88 15.50 6.62
N VAL A 28 10.16 15.75 5.53
CA VAL A 28 10.00 14.80 4.44
C VAL A 28 11.34 14.63 3.72
N VAL A 29 11.69 13.38 3.41
CA VAL A 29 12.91 13.05 2.65
C VAL A 29 12.51 12.33 1.38
N ILE A 30 12.84 12.90 0.24
CA ILE A 30 12.58 12.34 -1.09
C ILE A 30 13.91 12.03 -1.75
N GLY A 31 14.11 10.77 -2.17
CA GLY A 31 15.31 10.30 -2.86
C GLY A 31 15.43 10.83 -4.29
N ASP A 32 16.48 10.40 -4.99
CA ASP A 32 16.77 10.85 -6.35
C ASP A 32 15.77 10.30 -7.39
N GLN A 33 15.55 11.04 -8.47
CA GLN A 33 14.73 10.60 -9.61
C GLN A 33 13.30 10.21 -9.24
N VAL A 34 12.74 10.82 -8.20
CA VAL A 34 11.34 10.60 -7.80
C VAL A 34 10.42 11.51 -8.63
N SER A 35 9.33 10.95 -9.14
CA SER A 35 8.26 11.72 -9.77
C SER A 35 7.03 11.77 -8.87
N ILE A 36 6.57 12.96 -8.51
CA ILE A 36 5.32 13.17 -7.76
C ILE A 36 4.37 13.93 -8.67
N ALA A 37 3.26 13.29 -9.03
CA ALA A 37 2.23 13.90 -9.87
C ALA A 37 1.36 14.92 -9.10
N ASP A 38 0.52 15.62 -9.85
CA ASP A 38 -0.26 16.76 -9.37
C ASP A 38 -1.09 16.44 -8.12
N THR A 39 -1.29 17.46 -7.28
CA THR A 39 -2.17 17.45 -6.09
C THR A 39 -1.84 16.39 -5.04
N ALA A 40 -0.72 15.68 -5.14
CA ALA A 40 -0.27 14.76 -4.11
C ALA A 40 0.16 15.51 -2.84
N ILE A 41 -0.09 14.89 -1.68
CA ILE A 41 0.23 15.41 -0.36
C ILE A 41 1.17 14.42 0.33
N VAL A 42 2.36 14.89 0.69
CA VAL A 42 3.35 14.12 1.45
C VAL A 42 3.45 14.72 2.85
N LEU A 43 2.97 13.96 3.85
CA LEU A 43 2.92 14.41 5.24
C LEU A 43 4.25 14.22 5.96
N ALA A 44 4.37 14.90 7.10
CA ALA A 44 5.63 15.13 7.79
C ALA A 44 6.40 13.84 8.09
N LYS A 45 7.73 13.92 8.00
CA LYS A 45 8.69 12.82 8.27
C LYS A 45 8.63 11.62 7.32
N THR A 46 7.72 11.61 6.34
CA THR A 46 7.65 10.53 5.32
C THR A 46 8.97 10.43 4.56
N LYS A 47 9.45 9.20 4.36
CA LYS A 47 10.65 8.90 3.59
C LYS A 47 10.26 8.18 2.30
N ILE A 48 10.71 8.73 1.17
CA ILE A 48 10.50 8.16 -0.16
C ILE A 48 11.87 7.85 -0.76
N GLY A 49 12.11 6.59 -1.11
CA GLY A 49 13.33 6.16 -1.78
C GLY A 49 13.46 6.71 -3.20
N ALA A 50 14.64 6.53 -3.78
CA ALA A 50 14.91 6.88 -5.17
C ALA A 50 14.03 6.12 -6.20
N ARG A 51 13.81 6.75 -7.37
CA ARG A 51 13.08 6.19 -8.52
C ARG A 51 11.62 5.81 -8.27
N CYS A 52 11.03 6.34 -7.21
CA CYS A 52 9.61 6.13 -6.92
C CYS A 52 8.72 7.02 -7.79
N HIS A 53 7.54 6.49 -8.12
CA HIS A 53 6.52 7.18 -8.91
C HIS A 53 5.25 7.30 -8.08
N ILE A 54 4.86 8.53 -7.75
CA ILE A 54 3.67 8.83 -6.96
C ILE A 54 2.61 9.44 -7.87
N GLY A 55 1.48 8.75 -8.00
CA GLY A 55 0.33 9.18 -8.80
C GLY A 55 -0.36 10.42 -8.24
N PRO A 56 -1.25 11.03 -9.04
CA PRO A 56 -1.89 12.28 -8.66
C PRO A 56 -2.84 12.08 -7.49
N SER A 57 -3.03 13.12 -6.68
CA SER A 57 -3.94 13.12 -5.53
C SER A 57 -3.67 12.04 -4.47
N CYS A 58 -2.45 11.50 -4.40
CA CYS A 58 -2.07 10.59 -3.32
C CYS A 58 -1.93 11.33 -1.99
N VAL A 59 -2.19 10.63 -0.88
CA VAL A 59 -1.91 11.11 0.47
C VAL A 59 -0.97 10.14 1.17
N LEU A 60 0.25 10.58 1.43
CA LEU A 60 1.31 9.76 2.01
C LEU A 60 1.61 10.18 3.45
N GLY A 61 1.73 9.20 4.35
CA GLY A 61 2.10 9.42 5.74
C GLY A 61 0.95 9.88 6.63
N LYS A 62 -0.30 9.53 6.27
CA LYS A 62 -1.49 9.93 7.05
C LYS A 62 -1.44 9.33 8.46
N PRO A 63 -1.47 10.13 9.53
CA PRO A 63 -1.55 9.58 10.88
C PRO A 63 -2.93 8.94 11.10
N PRO A 64 -3.03 7.84 11.88
CA PRO A 64 -4.30 7.29 12.29
C PRO A 64 -5.05 8.27 13.18
N PHE A 65 -6.38 8.23 13.14
CA PHE A 65 -7.21 9.09 13.99
C PHE A 65 -7.05 8.81 15.49
N THR A 66 -6.63 7.59 15.85
CA THR A 66 -6.63 7.09 17.23
C THR A 66 -5.23 6.77 17.77
N ALA A 67 -4.17 6.88 16.96
CA ALA A 67 -2.85 6.43 17.35
C ALA A 67 -2.19 7.33 18.39
N THR A 68 -2.09 6.80 19.60
CA THR A 68 -1.29 7.32 20.71
C THR A 68 -0.53 6.12 21.28
N PRO A 69 0.81 6.05 21.26
CA PRO A 69 1.82 7.05 20.87
C PRO A 69 1.96 7.25 19.35
N ALA A 70 2.77 8.26 18.97
CA ALA A 70 3.08 8.57 17.58
C ALA A 70 3.76 7.38 16.88
N LEU A 71 3.16 6.91 15.79
CA LEU A 71 3.72 5.85 14.96
C LEU A 71 5.00 6.32 14.24
N PRO A 72 5.89 5.39 13.86
CA PRO A 72 7.00 5.71 13.00
C PRO A 72 6.53 6.32 11.67
N PRO A 73 7.36 7.11 10.98
CA PRO A 73 6.97 7.66 9.68
C PRO A 73 6.77 6.57 8.64
N LEU A 74 5.98 6.88 7.60
CA LEU A 74 5.88 6.07 6.40
C LEU A 74 7.25 5.97 5.70
N GLN A 75 7.61 4.76 5.29
CA GLN A 75 8.85 4.49 4.56
C GLN A 75 8.53 3.77 3.26
N LEU A 76 8.93 4.36 2.14
CA LEU A 76 8.94 3.73 0.83
C LEU A 76 10.41 3.50 0.44
N ASP A 77 10.74 2.28 0.05
CA ASP A 77 12.05 1.95 -0.50
C ASP A 77 12.17 2.45 -1.95
N HIS A 78 13.05 1.85 -2.75
CA HIS A 78 13.32 2.26 -4.12
C HIS A 78 12.34 1.64 -5.12
N ASP A 79 12.16 2.31 -6.27
CA ASP A 79 11.40 1.76 -7.41
C ASP A 79 9.92 1.43 -7.08
N VAL A 80 9.36 2.06 -6.05
CA VAL A 80 7.96 1.89 -5.67
C VAL A 80 7.06 2.70 -6.61
N MET A 81 6.01 2.07 -7.13
CA MET A 81 5.02 2.69 -8.02
C MET A 81 3.68 2.78 -7.32
N ILE A 82 3.12 3.99 -7.26
CA ILE A 82 1.84 4.28 -6.59
C ILE A 82 0.91 4.96 -7.60
N GLY A 83 -0.28 4.39 -7.78
CA GLY A 83 -1.35 4.88 -8.64
C GLY A 83 -2.02 6.15 -8.11
N ALA A 84 -3.03 6.64 -8.81
CA ALA A 84 -3.78 7.83 -8.45
C ALA A 84 -4.66 7.62 -7.21
N GLY A 85 -4.70 8.63 -6.34
CA GLY A 85 -5.62 8.67 -5.19
C GLY A 85 -5.36 7.61 -4.11
N VAL A 86 -4.14 7.03 -4.09
CA VAL A 86 -3.75 6.07 -3.05
C VAL A 86 -3.50 6.80 -1.73
N ILE A 87 -3.94 6.18 -0.63
CA ILE A 87 -3.72 6.70 0.72
C ILE A 87 -2.84 5.71 1.49
N LEU A 88 -1.66 6.17 1.92
CA LEU A 88 -0.74 5.39 2.76
C LEU A 88 -0.64 6.01 4.15
N HIS A 89 -0.91 5.21 5.18
CA HIS A 89 -0.82 5.65 6.57
C HIS A 89 0.61 5.61 7.12
N ALA A 90 0.84 6.38 8.18
CA ALA A 90 2.08 6.35 8.94
C ALA A 90 2.27 4.98 9.63
N GLY A 91 3.51 4.63 9.91
CA GLY A 91 3.90 3.37 10.51
C GLY A 91 4.17 2.25 9.51
N SER A 92 3.79 2.44 8.25
CA SER A 92 3.90 1.41 7.22
C SER A 92 5.25 1.47 6.49
N HIS A 93 5.72 0.31 6.04
CA HIS A 93 6.95 0.14 5.26
C HIS A 93 6.64 -0.62 3.98
N ILE A 94 6.95 0.01 2.85
CA ILE A 94 6.76 -0.55 1.52
C ILE A 94 8.13 -0.84 0.91
N GLU A 95 8.43 -2.12 0.71
CA GLU A 95 9.70 -2.57 0.15
C GLU A 95 9.83 -2.25 -1.35
N GLU A 96 11.03 -2.51 -1.88
CA GLU A 96 11.38 -2.15 -3.25
C GLU A 96 10.51 -2.82 -4.32
N GLY A 97 10.27 -2.08 -5.40
CA GLY A 97 9.56 -2.59 -6.57
C GLY A 97 8.09 -2.98 -6.33
N VAL A 98 7.49 -2.53 -5.22
CA VAL A 98 6.06 -2.69 -4.96
C VAL A 98 5.27 -1.79 -5.89
N TRP A 99 4.17 -2.32 -6.44
CA TRP A 99 3.21 -1.58 -7.24
C TRP A 99 1.87 -1.53 -6.52
N ILE A 100 1.39 -0.34 -6.19
CA ILE A 100 0.05 -0.08 -5.66
C ILE A 100 -0.75 0.66 -6.72
N ASP A 101 -1.82 0.04 -7.21
CA ASP A 101 -2.71 0.61 -8.22
C ASP A 101 -3.78 1.50 -7.58
N ASP A 102 -4.49 2.25 -8.42
CA ASP A 102 -5.30 3.42 -8.06
C ASP A 102 -6.29 3.16 -6.89
N LEU A 103 -6.60 4.22 -6.13
CA LEU A 103 -7.66 4.24 -5.10
C LEU A 103 -7.49 3.21 -3.97
N SER A 104 -6.34 2.58 -3.86
CA SER A 104 -6.05 1.64 -2.78
C SER A 104 -5.73 2.38 -1.49
N VAL A 105 -6.04 1.76 -0.36
CA VAL A 105 -5.77 2.30 0.97
C VAL A 105 -4.92 1.31 1.74
N VAL A 106 -3.80 1.79 2.29
CA VAL A 106 -2.93 1.04 3.18
C VAL A 106 -3.01 1.63 4.58
N GLY A 107 -3.49 0.83 5.52
CA GLY A 107 -3.61 1.13 6.92
C GLY A 107 -2.26 1.30 7.60
N ASP A 108 -2.29 1.57 8.90
CA ASP A 108 -1.09 1.85 9.67
C ASP A 108 -0.36 0.60 10.11
N SER A 109 0.95 0.73 10.32
CA SER A 109 1.81 -0.39 10.75
C SER A 109 1.76 -1.59 9.79
N VAL A 110 1.60 -1.33 8.49
CA VAL A 110 1.56 -2.36 7.44
C VAL A 110 2.95 -2.54 6.84
N THR A 111 3.37 -3.79 6.65
CA THR A 111 4.59 -4.12 5.89
C THR A 111 4.21 -4.77 4.58
N ILE A 112 4.78 -4.30 3.46
CA ILE A 112 4.54 -4.88 2.13
C ILE A 112 5.88 -5.28 1.52
N GLY A 113 6.07 -6.58 1.35
CA GLY A 113 7.30 -7.17 0.84
C GLY A 113 7.56 -6.88 -0.64
N ALA A 114 8.83 -6.98 -1.03
CA ALA A 114 9.34 -6.61 -2.33
C ALA A 114 8.61 -7.29 -3.49
N HIS A 115 8.51 -6.56 -4.60
CA HIS A 115 7.89 -7.03 -5.85
C HIS A 115 6.42 -7.48 -5.70
N THR A 116 5.73 -7.01 -4.66
CA THR A 116 4.29 -7.24 -4.48
C THR A 116 3.47 -6.30 -5.35
N ARG A 117 2.38 -6.82 -5.92
CA ARG A 117 1.44 -6.08 -6.76
C ARG A 117 0.08 -5.99 -6.08
N ILE A 118 -0.41 -4.78 -5.95
CA ILE A 118 -1.70 -4.47 -5.35
C ILE A 118 -2.55 -3.81 -6.41
N GLY A 119 -3.67 -4.44 -6.77
CA GLY A 119 -4.62 -3.96 -7.76
C GLY A 119 -5.47 -2.80 -7.23
N ARG A 120 -6.19 -2.15 -8.12
CA ARG A 120 -7.04 -1.00 -7.81
C ARG A 120 -8.07 -1.25 -6.70
N ALA A 121 -8.31 -0.23 -5.89
CA ALA A 121 -9.33 -0.21 -4.83
C ALA A 121 -9.20 -1.36 -3.84
N VAL A 122 -7.97 -1.78 -3.56
CA VAL A 122 -7.68 -2.74 -2.48
C VAL A 122 -7.62 -1.97 -1.16
N THR A 123 -8.26 -2.53 -0.14
CA THR A 123 -8.17 -2.01 1.23
C THR A 123 -7.33 -2.96 2.07
N ILE A 124 -6.23 -2.46 2.60
CA ILE A 124 -5.38 -3.17 3.56
C ILE A 124 -5.53 -2.44 4.89
N GLU A 125 -6.10 -3.11 5.89
CA GLU A 125 -6.21 -2.55 7.23
C GLU A 125 -4.89 -2.68 8.02
N GLY A 126 -4.83 -1.99 9.15
CA GLY A 126 -3.62 -1.86 9.94
C GLY A 126 -3.06 -3.18 10.47
N LYS A 127 -1.78 -3.13 10.90
CA LYS A 127 -1.05 -4.27 11.48
C LYS A 127 -0.98 -5.50 10.57
N THR A 128 -1.12 -5.30 9.26
CA THR A 128 -1.07 -6.36 8.26
C THR A 128 0.37 -6.54 7.76
N SER A 129 0.81 -7.78 7.63
CA SER A 129 2.11 -8.14 7.05
C SER A 129 1.89 -8.88 5.75
N ILE A 130 2.45 -8.36 4.66
CA ILE A 130 2.40 -8.95 3.33
C ILE A 130 3.82 -9.33 2.93
N GLY A 131 4.02 -10.60 2.59
CA GLY A 131 5.30 -11.12 2.11
C GLY A 131 5.71 -10.60 0.74
N GLN A 132 6.69 -11.26 0.13
CA GLN A 132 7.26 -10.87 -1.15
C GLN A 132 6.54 -11.54 -2.32
N ARG A 133 6.55 -10.88 -3.50
CA ARG A 133 5.96 -11.39 -4.75
C ARG A 133 4.48 -11.76 -4.61
N VAL A 134 3.77 -11.11 -3.69
CA VAL A 134 2.34 -11.32 -3.50
C VAL A 134 1.58 -10.59 -4.62
N THR A 135 0.49 -11.18 -5.10
CA THR A 135 -0.42 -10.50 -6.02
C THR A 135 -1.79 -10.38 -5.37
N ILE A 136 -2.23 -9.15 -5.14
CA ILE A 136 -3.56 -8.83 -4.64
C ILE A 136 -4.34 -8.19 -5.77
N GLN A 137 -5.40 -8.84 -6.22
CA GLN A 137 -6.23 -8.32 -7.30
C GLN A 137 -7.23 -7.26 -6.81
N SER A 138 -7.76 -6.49 -7.76
CA SER A 138 -8.61 -5.33 -7.47
C SER A 138 -9.82 -5.64 -6.60
N GLY A 139 -10.15 -4.71 -5.71
CA GLY A 139 -11.30 -4.77 -4.82
C GLY A 139 -11.17 -5.75 -3.65
N ALA A 140 -10.02 -6.40 -3.48
CA ALA A 140 -9.80 -7.26 -2.31
C ALA A 140 -9.76 -6.42 -1.01
N HIS A 141 -10.26 -7.01 0.07
CA HIS A 141 -10.30 -6.42 1.40
C HIS A 141 -9.55 -7.31 2.39
N LEU A 142 -8.48 -6.78 2.96
CA LEU A 142 -7.67 -7.43 3.99
C LEU A 142 -7.96 -6.71 5.31
N SER A 143 -8.67 -7.37 6.23
CA SER A 143 -8.97 -6.80 7.54
C SER A 143 -7.72 -6.70 8.45
N GLU A 144 -7.87 -6.14 9.64
CA GLU A 144 -6.74 -5.90 10.56
C GLU A 144 -5.98 -7.20 10.92
N GLY A 145 -4.65 -7.11 10.97
CA GLY A 145 -3.80 -8.20 11.49
C GLY A 145 -3.59 -9.38 10.55
N ILE A 146 -3.81 -9.21 9.24
CA ILE A 146 -3.58 -10.26 8.25
C ILE A 146 -2.09 -10.56 8.12
N THR A 147 -1.76 -11.83 7.91
CA THR A 147 -0.39 -12.25 7.56
C THR A 147 -0.42 -13.04 6.25
N LEU A 148 0.08 -12.45 5.17
CA LEU A 148 0.30 -13.15 3.90
C LEU A 148 1.79 -13.51 3.80
N ALA A 149 2.07 -14.79 3.54
CA ALA A 149 3.41 -15.24 3.23
C ALA A 149 3.78 -14.92 1.76
N ASP A 150 5.00 -15.30 1.37
CA ASP A 150 5.51 -15.07 0.01
C ASP A 150 4.72 -15.82 -1.07
N ASP A 151 4.73 -15.27 -2.28
CA ASP A 151 4.15 -15.88 -3.48
C ASP A 151 2.64 -16.18 -3.36
N VAL A 152 1.93 -15.49 -2.46
CA VAL A 152 0.48 -15.61 -2.28
C VAL A 152 -0.26 -14.88 -3.39
N GLN A 153 -1.39 -15.46 -3.81
CA GLN A 153 -2.29 -14.84 -4.78
C GLN A 153 -3.67 -14.63 -4.14
N ILE A 154 -4.12 -13.38 -4.11
CA ILE A 154 -5.45 -12.99 -3.64
C ILE A 154 -6.30 -12.57 -4.84
N GLY A 155 -7.41 -13.27 -5.05
CA GLY A 155 -8.36 -13.03 -6.12
C GLY A 155 -9.13 -11.72 -5.93
N ALA A 156 -9.70 -11.22 -7.03
CA ALA A 156 -10.42 -9.95 -7.02
C ALA A 156 -11.64 -10.03 -6.09
N ASN A 157 -11.93 -8.94 -5.38
CA ASN A 157 -13.03 -8.86 -4.41
C ASN A 157 -13.03 -9.96 -3.33
N ALA A 158 -11.88 -10.59 -3.04
CA ALA A 158 -11.77 -11.49 -1.89
C ALA A 158 -11.75 -10.69 -0.58
N THR A 159 -12.39 -11.23 0.46
CA THR A 159 -12.43 -10.63 1.80
C THR A 159 -11.78 -11.58 2.79
N LEU A 160 -10.76 -11.12 3.50
CA LEU A 160 -10.09 -11.90 4.55
C LEU A 160 -10.50 -11.35 5.92
N PHE A 161 -11.00 -12.21 6.79
CA PHE A 161 -11.36 -11.85 8.16
C PHE A 161 -10.13 -11.42 8.99
N PRO A 162 -10.32 -10.64 10.06
CA PRO A 162 -9.21 -10.21 10.91
C PRO A 162 -8.35 -11.37 11.43
N GLY A 163 -7.03 -11.20 11.44
CA GLY A 163 -6.08 -12.14 12.03
C GLY A 163 -5.76 -13.40 11.21
N ILE A 164 -6.27 -13.50 9.98
CA ILE A 164 -6.05 -14.67 9.10
C ILE A 164 -4.61 -14.75 8.59
N ARG A 165 -4.09 -15.98 8.57
CA ARG A 165 -2.78 -16.32 8.03
C ARG A 165 -2.92 -17.11 6.73
N VAL A 166 -2.20 -16.68 5.70
CA VAL A 166 -2.18 -17.32 4.38
C VAL A 166 -0.75 -17.76 4.08
N GLY A 167 -0.57 -19.07 3.95
CA GLY A 167 0.74 -19.69 3.75
C GLY A 167 1.32 -19.48 2.35
N THR A 168 2.62 -19.73 2.22
CA THR A 168 3.38 -19.50 0.98
C THR A 168 2.74 -20.22 -0.22
N LYS A 169 2.68 -19.56 -1.38
CA LYS A 169 2.06 -20.10 -2.61
C LYS A 169 0.57 -20.46 -2.49
N ALA A 170 -0.12 -20.03 -1.44
CA ALA A 170 -1.56 -20.21 -1.36
C ALA A 170 -2.29 -19.28 -2.35
N HIS A 171 -3.46 -19.71 -2.79
CA HIS A 171 -4.29 -18.98 -3.73
C HIS A 171 -5.70 -18.80 -3.16
N ILE A 172 -6.14 -17.56 -3.00
CA ILE A 172 -7.49 -17.20 -2.62
C ILE A 172 -8.26 -16.84 -3.88
N GLY A 173 -9.36 -17.54 -4.13
CA GLY A 173 -10.20 -17.34 -5.30
C GLY A 173 -10.94 -16.00 -5.27
N THR A 174 -11.26 -15.50 -6.45
CA THR A 174 -12.07 -14.29 -6.65
C THR A 174 -13.40 -14.39 -5.90
N GLY A 175 -13.74 -13.33 -5.15
CA GLY A 175 -14.96 -13.26 -4.35
C GLY A 175 -15.00 -14.17 -3.13
N ALA A 176 -13.88 -14.79 -2.75
CA ALA A 176 -13.84 -15.66 -1.57
C ALA A 176 -13.92 -14.86 -0.28
N VAL A 177 -14.72 -15.36 0.67
CA VAL A 177 -14.72 -14.87 2.04
C VAL A 177 -13.93 -15.86 2.88
N VAL A 178 -12.74 -15.46 3.32
CA VAL A 178 -11.80 -16.29 4.06
C VAL A 178 -12.00 -16.07 5.56
N MET A 179 -12.49 -17.10 6.24
CA MET A 179 -12.78 -17.08 7.68
C MET A 179 -11.79 -17.92 8.51
N HIS A 180 -10.91 -18.66 7.83
CA HIS A 180 -9.93 -19.55 8.47
C HIS A 180 -8.58 -19.45 7.76
N ASP A 181 -7.52 -19.76 8.49
CA ASP A 181 -6.16 -19.81 7.95
C ASP A 181 -6.08 -20.75 6.75
N VAL A 182 -5.23 -20.39 5.79
CA VAL A 182 -5.02 -21.15 4.57
C VAL A 182 -3.58 -21.66 4.55
N ASP A 183 -3.41 -22.98 4.61
CA ASP A 183 -2.09 -23.57 4.59
C ASP A 183 -1.35 -23.30 3.27
N ALA A 184 -0.02 -23.39 3.32
CA ALA A 184 0.84 -23.20 2.16
C ALA A 184 0.45 -24.10 0.97
N GLY A 185 0.47 -23.53 -0.23
CA GLY A 185 0.13 -24.21 -1.49
C GLY A 185 -1.34 -24.58 -1.65
N LYS A 186 -2.22 -24.28 -0.69
CA LYS A 186 -3.65 -24.57 -0.82
C LYS A 186 -4.36 -23.50 -1.64
N ILE A 187 -5.40 -23.93 -2.34
CA ILE A 187 -6.30 -23.06 -3.08
C ILE A 187 -7.62 -23.00 -2.32
N MET A 188 -8.02 -21.81 -1.88
CA MET A 188 -9.34 -21.57 -1.28
C MET A 188 -10.24 -20.92 -2.32
N VAL A 189 -11.29 -21.61 -2.74
CA VAL A 189 -12.23 -21.11 -3.77
C VAL A 189 -13.53 -20.66 -3.14
N ALA A 190 -14.09 -19.56 -3.63
CA ALA A 190 -15.50 -19.22 -3.38
C ALA A 190 -16.39 -20.20 -4.16
N LEU A 191 -17.47 -20.69 -3.55
CA LEU A 191 -18.50 -21.39 -4.31
C LEU A 191 -19.34 -20.36 -5.07
N PRO A 192 -19.54 -20.52 -6.39
CA PRO A 192 -20.43 -19.66 -7.16
C PRO A 192 -21.88 -19.74 -6.65
N ALA A 193 -22.66 -18.69 -6.89
CA ALA A 193 -24.11 -18.73 -6.69
C ALA A 193 -24.71 -19.89 -7.50
N GLN A 194 -25.34 -20.85 -6.82
CA GLN A 194 -26.05 -21.94 -7.49
C GLN A 194 -27.46 -21.46 -7.87
N ILE A 195 -27.79 -21.56 -9.17
CA ILE A 195 -29.17 -21.39 -9.64
C ILE A 195 -29.97 -22.58 -9.11
N LYS A 196 -30.80 -22.38 -8.09
CA LYS A 196 -31.81 -23.36 -7.69
C LYS A 196 -32.92 -23.34 -8.75
N ARG A 197 -33.19 -24.49 -9.36
CA ARG A 197 -34.39 -24.73 -10.19
C ARG A 197 -35.60 -24.97 -9.29
#